data_AF-A0A0F5YAL5-F1
#
_entry.id   AF-A0A0F5YAL5-F1
#
_cell.length_a   1.000
_cell.length_b   1.000
_cell.length_c   1.000
_cell.angle_alpha   90.00
_cell.angle_beta   90.00
_cell.angle_gamma   90.00
#
_symmetry.space_group_name_H-M   'P 1'
#
loop_
_entity.id
_entity.type
_entity.pdbx_description
1 polymer ?
#
loop_
_entity_poly.entity_id
_entity_poly.type
_entity_poly.pdbx_seq_one_letter_code
_entity_poly.pdbx_strand_id
1 'polypeptide(L)'
;MGTVSLLAAPVTAFPSFNLLNRHDYRRCAEGLRDAGIAAKLSAEACAGVIRPRDLSECVVSITNTAAISSEEALVGCVSVRRPRELGICVTGIVTVASSADPLNVLNSCALSLLPERYSFCVIGLAEVHQDLAVDDLLETCLNPPEQFIDLDLELEVVPEADDPLE
;
A
#
# COMPACT_ATOMS: atom_id res chain seq x y z
N MET A 1 37.97 8.33 47.19
CA MET A 1 36.92 7.30 47.21
C MET A 1 35.68 7.92 46.59
N GLY A 2 35.40 7.63 45.32
CA GLY A 2 34.25 8.19 44.59
C GLY A 2 33.38 7.05 44.07
N THR A 3 32.10 7.04 44.44
CA THR A 3 31.12 6.04 44.02
C THR A 3 30.42 6.54 42.77
N VAL A 4 30.62 5.83 41.65
CA VAL A 4 29.85 6.02 40.42
C VAL A 4 28.56 5.21 40.55
N SER A 5 27.43 5.90 40.66
CA SER A 5 26.10 5.28 40.58
C SER A 5 25.75 5.04 39.11
N LEU A 6 25.67 3.77 38.70
CA LEU A 6 25.03 3.37 37.45
C LEU A 6 23.51 3.45 37.62
N LEU A 7 22.89 4.45 36.98
CA LEU A 7 21.44 4.49 36.82
C LEU A 7 21.06 3.51 35.71
N ALA A 8 20.38 2.42 36.07
CA ALA A 8 19.74 1.52 35.13
C ALA A 8 18.56 2.25 34.47
N ALA A 9 18.64 2.50 33.16
CA ALA A 9 17.49 2.98 32.39
C ALA A 9 16.48 1.83 32.24
N PRO A 10 15.19 2.04 32.54
CA PRO A 10 14.17 1.03 32.30
C PRO A 10 14.02 0.82 30.79
N VAL A 11 14.05 -0.45 30.39
CA VAL A 11 13.83 -0.94 29.03
C VAL A 11 12.53 -0.33 28.47
N THR A 12 12.64 0.34 27.33
CA THR A 12 11.52 0.95 26.62
C THR A 12 10.56 -0.14 26.13
N ALA A 13 9.26 0.14 26.26
CA ALA A 13 8.18 -0.75 25.86
C ALA A 13 8.33 -1.15 24.37
N PHE A 14 8.51 -2.45 24.11
CA PHE A 14 8.39 -3.00 22.77
C PHE A 14 6.95 -2.80 22.28
N PRO A 15 6.72 -2.48 20.99
CA PRO A 15 5.38 -2.33 20.46
C PRO A 15 4.58 -3.61 20.72
N SER A 16 3.40 -3.46 21.30
CA SER A 16 2.48 -4.55 21.56
C SER A 16 2.22 -5.31 20.26
N PHE A 17 2.72 -6.55 20.17
CA PHE A 17 2.24 -7.47 19.16
C PHE A 17 0.73 -7.58 19.35
N ASN A 18 -0.06 -7.17 18.36
CA ASN A 18 -1.50 -7.42 18.36
C ASN A 18 -1.68 -8.94 18.33
N LEU A 19 -1.93 -9.52 19.50
CA LEU A 19 -2.21 -10.94 19.62
C LEU A 19 -3.57 -11.19 18.98
N LEU A 20 -3.56 -11.87 17.83
CA LEU A 20 -4.77 -12.36 17.18
C LEU A 20 -5.60 -13.14 18.20
N ASN A 21 -6.89 -12.84 18.26
CA ASN A 21 -7.81 -13.49 19.18
C ASN A 21 -9.07 -13.97 18.44
N ARG A 22 -9.92 -14.71 19.17
CA ARG A 22 -11.17 -15.26 18.61
C ARG A 22 -12.08 -14.20 17.97
N HIS A 23 -12.08 -12.97 18.48
CA HIS A 23 -12.92 -11.91 17.94
C HIS A 23 -12.44 -11.44 16.56
N ASP A 24 -11.14 -11.49 16.26
CA ASP A 24 -10.62 -11.06 14.96
C ASP A 24 -11.06 -12.03 13.85
N TYR A 25 -10.94 -13.34 14.08
CA TYR A 25 -11.44 -14.35 13.15
C TYR A 25 -12.96 -14.32 13.01
N ARG A 26 -13.68 -14.09 14.11
CA ARG A 26 -15.13 -13.95 14.07
C ARG A 26 -15.56 -12.76 13.22
N ARG A 27 -14.97 -11.57 13.43
CA ARG A 27 -15.25 -10.37 12.63
C ARG A 27 -14.88 -10.56 11.16
N CYS A 28 -13.76 -11.23 10.90
CA CYS A 28 -13.37 -11.58 9.54
C CYS A 28 -14.46 -12.40 8.85
N ALA A 29 -14.89 -13.49 9.49
CA ALA A 29 -15.89 -14.37 8.93
C ALA A 29 -17.23 -13.65 8.73
N GLU A 30 -17.72 -12.94 9.76
CA GLU A 30 -18.95 -12.12 9.70
C GLU A 30 -18.88 -11.12 8.53
N GLY A 31 -17.82 -10.32 8.42
CA GLY A 31 -17.69 -9.33 7.35
C GLY A 31 -17.65 -9.94 5.94
N LEU A 32 -16.97 -11.08 5.75
CA LEU A 32 -17.00 -11.77 4.46
C LEU A 32 -18.39 -12.34 4.14
N ARG A 33 -19.12 -12.85 5.15
CA ARG A 33 -20.49 -13.33 4.94
C ARG A 33 -21.45 -12.22 4.57
N ASP A 34 -21.34 -11.09 5.24
CA ASP A 34 -22.18 -9.92 4.99
C ASP A 34 -21.92 -9.37 3.58
N ALA A 35 -20.71 -9.55 3.04
CA ALA A 35 -20.35 -9.27 1.65
C ALA A 35 -20.78 -10.38 0.65
N GLY A 36 -21.55 -11.39 1.08
CA GLY A 36 -22.06 -12.45 0.22
C GLY A 36 -21.14 -13.64 0.00
N ILE A 37 -19.94 -13.67 0.60
CA ILE A 37 -18.98 -14.76 0.42
C ILE A 37 -19.48 -16.06 1.05
N ALA A 38 -19.35 -17.16 0.30
CA ALA A 38 -19.76 -18.48 0.71
C ALA A 38 -19.07 -18.95 2.01
N ALA A 39 -19.76 -19.84 2.72
CA ALA A 39 -19.38 -20.28 4.06
C ALA A 39 -17.99 -20.82 4.23
N LYS A 40 -17.71 -21.80 3.39
CA LYS A 40 -16.47 -22.52 3.40
C LYS A 40 -15.32 -21.59 2.99
N LEU A 41 -15.52 -20.80 1.93
CA LEU A 41 -14.53 -19.87 1.42
C LEU A 41 -14.17 -18.77 2.44
N SER A 42 -15.17 -18.21 3.12
CA SER A 42 -14.97 -17.25 4.21
C SER A 42 -14.11 -17.85 5.35
N ALA A 43 -14.41 -19.09 5.78
CA ALA A 43 -13.64 -19.76 6.82
C ALA A 43 -12.19 -20.05 6.37
N GLU A 44 -12.01 -20.54 5.14
CA GLU A 44 -10.69 -20.84 4.55
C GLU A 44 -9.84 -19.56 4.41
N ALA A 45 -10.41 -18.49 3.88
CA ALA A 45 -9.72 -17.22 3.71
C ALA A 45 -9.30 -16.59 5.05
N CYS A 46 -10.22 -16.52 6.02
CA CYS A 46 -9.92 -15.96 7.34
C CYS A 46 -8.88 -16.79 8.11
N ALA A 47 -8.85 -18.11 7.92
CA ALA A 47 -7.83 -18.98 8.52
C ALA A 47 -6.45 -18.87 7.84
N GLY A 48 -6.42 -18.49 6.55
CA GLY A 48 -5.20 -18.41 5.75
C GLY A 48 -4.39 -17.12 5.88
N VAL A 49 -4.93 -16.07 6.52
CA VAL A 49 -4.29 -14.75 6.58
C VAL A 49 -3.73 -14.40 7.96
N ILE A 50 -2.67 -13.60 7.96
CA ILE A 50 -2.02 -13.10 9.19
C ILE A 50 -2.81 -11.93 9.81
N ARG A 51 -3.68 -11.27 9.04
CA ARG A 51 -4.46 -10.09 9.44
C ARG A 51 -5.95 -10.26 9.10
N PRO A 52 -6.69 -11.14 9.81
CA PRO A 52 -8.08 -11.47 9.49
C PRO A 52 -9.03 -10.26 9.53
N ARG A 53 -8.86 -9.36 10.50
CA ARG A 53 -9.67 -8.14 10.56
C ARG A 53 -9.47 -7.27 9.31
N ASP A 54 -8.22 -7.00 8.96
CA ASP A 54 -7.87 -6.19 7.79
C ASP A 54 -8.34 -6.83 6.49
N LEU A 55 -8.34 -8.17 6.40
CA LEU A 55 -8.89 -8.88 5.24
C LEU A 55 -10.37 -8.53 5.03
N SER A 56 -11.20 -8.66 6.06
CA SER A 56 -12.63 -8.31 5.94
C SER A 56 -12.84 -6.82 5.67
N GLU A 57 -12.07 -5.93 6.32
CA GLU A 57 -12.16 -4.49 6.06
C GLU A 57 -11.80 -4.17 4.59
N CYS A 58 -10.78 -4.80 4.03
CA CYS A 58 -10.38 -4.66 2.63
C CYS A 58 -11.50 -5.08 1.66
N VAL A 59 -12.04 -6.30 1.82
CA VAL A 59 -13.08 -6.82 0.92
C VAL A 59 -14.35 -5.99 0.98
N VAL A 60 -14.82 -5.67 2.19
CA VAL A 60 -16.03 -4.88 2.39
C VAL A 60 -15.86 -3.47 1.82
N SER A 61 -14.72 -2.83 2.05
CA SER A 61 -14.44 -1.49 1.52
C SER A 61 -14.44 -1.48 0.00
N ILE A 62 -13.79 -2.44 -0.64
CA ILE A 62 -13.72 -2.52 -2.10
C ILE A 62 -15.09 -2.83 -2.69
N THR A 63 -15.82 -3.81 -2.15
CA THR A 63 -17.15 -4.21 -2.65
C THR A 63 -18.16 -3.06 -2.58
N ASN A 64 -18.05 -2.19 -1.56
CA ASN A 64 -18.98 -1.08 -1.36
C ASN A 64 -18.64 0.17 -2.19
N THR A 65 -17.38 0.35 -2.58
CA THR A 65 -16.92 1.59 -3.22
C THR A 65 -16.57 1.40 -4.69
N ALA A 66 -16.03 0.24 -5.05
CA ALA A 66 -15.66 -0.09 -6.41
C ALA A 66 -16.70 -1.05 -7.01
N ALA A 67 -16.89 -0.98 -8.33
CA ALA A 67 -17.71 -1.94 -9.08
C ALA A 67 -16.99 -3.28 -9.26
N ILE A 68 -16.51 -3.86 -8.15
CA ILE A 68 -15.74 -5.12 -8.08
C ILE A 68 -16.54 -6.10 -7.23
N SER A 69 -16.69 -7.35 -7.70
CA SER A 69 -17.39 -8.37 -6.92
C SER A 69 -16.67 -8.69 -5.61
N SER A 70 -17.41 -9.19 -4.61
CA SER A 70 -16.78 -9.54 -3.34
C SER A 70 -15.77 -10.69 -3.49
N GLU A 71 -15.98 -11.61 -4.44
CA GLU A 71 -15.02 -12.66 -4.76
C GLU A 71 -13.73 -12.12 -5.39
N GLU A 72 -13.81 -11.19 -6.33
CA GLU A 72 -12.63 -10.56 -6.93
C GLU A 72 -11.86 -9.71 -5.89
N ALA A 73 -12.59 -8.95 -5.08
CA ALA A 73 -12.02 -8.20 -3.97
C ALA A 73 -11.32 -9.15 -2.98
N LEU A 74 -11.94 -10.30 -2.66
CA LEU A 74 -11.34 -11.32 -1.81
C LEU A 74 -10.02 -11.84 -2.39
N VAL A 75 -9.98 -12.19 -3.67
CA VAL A 75 -8.77 -12.66 -4.36
C VAL A 75 -7.64 -11.63 -4.26
N GLY A 76 -7.93 -10.34 -4.48
CA GLY A 76 -6.95 -9.27 -4.31
C GLY A 76 -6.51 -9.08 -2.87
N CYS A 77 -7.44 -9.05 -1.92
CA CYS A 77 -7.12 -8.81 -0.51
C CYS A 77 -6.33 -9.95 0.15
N VAL A 78 -6.50 -11.20 -0.28
CA VAL A 78 -5.70 -12.33 0.23
C VAL A 78 -4.32 -12.45 -0.40
N SER A 79 -4.09 -11.83 -1.56
CA SER A 79 -2.80 -11.91 -2.27
C SER A 79 -1.72 -11.01 -1.65
N VAL A 80 -2.12 -10.05 -0.81
CA VAL A 80 -1.23 -9.08 -0.19
C VAL A 80 -1.02 -9.32 1.30
N ARG A 81 0.13 -8.86 1.81
CA ARG A 81 0.39 -8.85 3.26
C ARG A 81 -0.28 -7.69 3.98
N ARG A 82 -0.69 -6.61 3.28
CA ARG A 82 -1.26 -5.39 3.88
C ARG A 82 -2.68 -5.13 3.35
N PRO A 83 -3.68 -5.98 3.68
CA PRO A 83 -5.00 -5.88 3.07
C PRO A 83 -5.67 -4.53 3.31
N ARG A 84 -5.53 -3.96 4.50
CA ARG A 84 -6.11 -2.66 4.83
C ARG A 84 -5.64 -1.56 3.89
N GLU A 85 -4.35 -1.56 3.56
CA GLU A 85 -3.77 -0.55 2.66
C GLU A 85 -4.15 -0.81 1.21
N LEU A 86 -4.30 -2.07 0.79
CA LEU A 86 -4.88 -2.39 -0.51
C LEU A 86 -6.29 -1.79 -0.63
N GLY A 87 -7.13 -1.97 0.39
CA GLY A 87 -8.47 -1.38 0.43
C GLY A 87 -8.44 0.14 0.31
N ILE A 88 -7.57 0.82 1.08
CA ILE A 88 -7.37 2.27 0.97
C ILE A 88 -6.94 2.67 -0.43
N CYS A 89 -5.99 1.93 -1.01
CA CYS A 89 -5.47 2.21 -2.33
C CYS A 89 -6.54 2.18 -3.42
N VAL A 90 -7.29 1.07 -3.46
CA VAL A 90 -8.32 0.84 -4.48
C VAL A 90 -9.45 1.85 -4.34
N THR A 91 -9.98 2.01 -3.12
CA THR A 91 -11.10 2.92 -2.89
C THR A 91 -10.72 4.39 -3.10
N GLY A 92 -9.50 4.79 -2.72
CA GLY A 92 -8.98 6.13 -2.97
C GLY A 92 -8.88 6.43 -4.47
N ILE A 93 -8.23 5.56 -5.24
CA ILE A 93 -8.05 5.77 -6.68
C ILE A 93 -9.40 5.74 -7.39
N VAL A 94 -10.26 4.73 -7.17
CA VAL A 94 -11.57 4.64 -7.85
C VAL A 94 -12.47 5.84 -7.55
N THR A 95 -12.38 6.42 -6.35
CA THR A 95 -13.20 7.59 -5.98
C THR A 95 -12.78 8.86 -6.73
N VAL A 96 -11.49 9.04 -6.99
CA VAL A 96 -10.95 10.26 -7.63
C VAL A 96 -10.80 10.10 -9.14
N ALA A 97 -10.46 8.91 -9.60
CA ALA A 97 -10.11 8.59 -10.98
C ALA A 97 -11.17 7.68 -11.61
N SER A 98 -12.35 8.23 -11.86
CA SER A 98 -13.54 7.49 -12.32
C SER A 98 -13.44 6.89 -13.74
N SER A 99 -12.41 7.24 -14.51
CA SER A 99 -12.15 6.68 -15.84
C SER A 99 -11.34 5.38 -15.80
N ALA A 100 -10.68 5.04 -14.69
CA ALA A 100 -9.88 3.82 -14.59
C ALA A 100 -10.75 2.58 -14.42
N ASP A 101 -10.35 1.49 -15.08
CA ASP A 101 -10.96 0.18 -14.82
C ASP A 101 -10.70 -0.27 -13.36
N PRO A 102 -11.74 -0.52 -12.55
CA PRO A 102 -11.56 -0.87 -11.15
C PRO A 102 -10.70 -2.13 -10.93
N LEU A 103 -10.78 -3.12 -11.83
CA LEU A 103 -9.95 -4.32 -11.73
C LEU A 103 -8.48 -4.02 -12.06
N ASN A 104 -8.19 -3.15 -13.03
CA ASN A 104 -6.84 -2.65 -13.27
C ASN A 104 -6.26 -1.94 -12.03
N VAL A 105 -7.07 -1.10 -11.37
CA VAL A 105 -6.67 -0.44 -10.11
C VAL A 105 -6.38 -1.46 -9.01
N LEU A 106 -7.26 -2.46 -8.82
CA LEU A 106 -7.05 -3.54 -7.84
C LEU A 106 -5.73 -4.27 -8.08
N ASN A 107 -5.47 -4.68 -9.32
CA ASN A 107 -4.24 -5.36 -9.69
C ASN A 107 -3.01 -4.49 -9.45
N SER A 108 -3.06 -3.22 -9.86
CA SER A 108 -1.95 -2.28 -9.69
C SER A 108 -1.65 -2.01 -8.21
N CYS A 109 -2.68 -1.78 -7.39
CA CYS A 109 -2.53 -1.65 -5.93
C CYS A 109 -1.93 -2.93 -5.30
N ALA A 110 -2.27 -4.11 -5.79
CA ALA A 110 -1.76 -5.39 -5.27
C ALA A 110 -0.30 -5.67 -5.66
N LEU A 111 0.18 -5.13 -6.78
CA LEU A 111 1.59 -5.19 -7.18
C LEU A 111 2.49 -4.31 -6.30
N SER A 112 1.94 -3.26 -5.68
CA SER A 112 2.69 -2.37 -4.80
C SER A 112 3.01 -3.01 -3.44
N LEU A 113 4.27 -2.86 -3.01
CA LEU A 113 4.69 -3.23 -1.65
C LEU A 113 4.10 -2.31 -0.57
N LEU A 114 3.72 -1.08 -0.95
CA LEU A 114 3.18 -0.05 -0.07
C LEU A 114 1.91 0.55 -0.71
N PRO A 115 0.78 -0.19 -0.71
CA PRO A 115 -0.40 0.20 -1.50
C PRO A 115 -0.93 1.60 -1.17
N GLU A 116 -0.96 1.99 0.11
CA GLU A 116 -1.42 3.32 0.51
C GLU A 116 -0.54 4.43 -0.06
N ARG A 117 0.79 4.31 0.05
CA ARG A 117 1.73 5.27 -0.55
C ARG A 117 1.58 5.33 -2.07
N TYR A 118 1.36 4.18 -2.69
CA TYR A 118 1.14 4.08 -4.13
C TYR A 118 -0.13 4.85 -4.56
N SER A 119 -1.23 4.76 -3.80
CA SER A 119 -2.42 5.57 -4.09
C SER A 119 -2.19 7.07 -3.95
N PHE A 120 -1.38 7.51 -2.98
CA PHE A 120 -1.03 8.93 -2.87
C PHE A 120 -0.27 9.45 -4.08
N CYS A 121 0.62 8.64 -4.66
CA CYS A 121 1.30 8.97 -5.91
C CYS A 121 0.29 9.16 -7.05
N VAL A 122 -0.59 8.18 -7.26
CA VAL A 122 -1.56 8.20 -8.37
C VAL A 122 -2.54 9.36 -8.23
N ILE A 123 -3.16 9.51 -7.06
CA ILE A 123 -4.15 10.55 -6.79
C ILE A 123 -3.51 11.94 -6.89
N GLY A 124 -2.36 12.15 -6.26
CA GLY A 124 -1.69 13.46 -6.25
C GLY A 124 -1.22 13.89 -7.64
N LEU A 125 -0.73 12.97 -8.47
CA LEU A 125 -0.37 13.28 -9.86
C LEU A 125 -1.60 13.53 -10.72
N ALA A 126 -2.67 12.74 -10.55
CA ALA A 126 -3.92 12.91 -11.30
C ALA A 126 -4.61 14.26 -11.02
N GLU A 127 -4.47 14.80 -9.80
CA GLU A 127 -5.01 16.12 -9.44
C GLU A 127 -4.36 17.27 -10.24
N VAL A 128 -3.07 17.14 -10.57
CA VAL A 128 -2.29 18.18 -11.27
C VAL A 128 -2.27 17.94 -12.79
N HIS A 129 -2.09 16.69 -13.20
CA HIS A 129 -1.90 16.30 -14.60
C HIS A 129 -3.18 15.72 -15.19
N GLN A 130 -4.17 16.58 -15.41
CA GLN A 130 -5.48 16.19 -15.96
C GLN A 130 -5.43 15.74 -17.44
N ASP A 131 -4.31 15.97 -18.11
CA ASP A 131 -4.01 15.56 -19.48
C ASP A 131 -3.45 14.14 -19.59
N LEU A 132 -3.04 13.52 -18.48
CA LEU A 132 -2.54 12.14 -18.44
C LEU A 132 -3.67 11.15 -18.16
N ALA A 133 -3.62 9.98 -18.81
CA ALA A 133 -4.53 8.90 -18.49
C ALA A 133 -4.17 8.29 -17.13
N VAL A 134 -5.19 7.86 -16.38
CA VAL A 134 -4.97 7.25 -15.07
C VAL A 134 -4.14 5.97 -15.19
N ASP A 135 -4.31 5.21 -16.27
CA ASP A 135 -3.51 4.01 -16.54
C ASP A 135 -2.01 4.34 -16.67
N ASP A 136 -1.65 5.46 -17.29
CA ASP A 136 -0.25 5.92 -17.39
C ASP A 136 0.30 6.29 -16.00
N LEU A 137 -0.53 6.90 -15.15
CA LEU A 137 -0.16 7.22 -13.77
C LEU A 137 -0.02 5.97 -12.90
N LEU A 138 -0.88 4.97 -13.09
CA LEU A 138 -0.77 3.67 -12.42
C LEU A 138 0.58 3.01 -12.74
N GLU A 139 0.98 3.01 -14.00
CA GLU A 139 2.26 2.46 -14.45
C GLU A 139 3.45 3.27 -13.90
N THR A 140 3.41 4.59 -14.06
CA THR A 140 4.49 5.49 -13.61
C THR A 140 4.74 5.41 -12.10
N CYS A 141 3.68 5.32 -11.31
CA CYS A 141 3.80 5.21 -9.85
C CYS A 141 4.25 3.82 -9.37
N LEU A 142 4.06 2.76 -10.18
CA LEU A 142 4.58 1.42 -9.88
C LEU A 142 6.06 1.32 -10.23
N ASN A 143 6.43 1.84 -11.39
CA ASN A 143 7.77 1.74 -11.96
C ASN A 143 8.24 3.15 -12.36
N PRO A 144 8.62 4.01 -11.40
CA PRO A 144 9.12 5.33 -11.74
C PRO A 144 10.38 5.18 -12.61
N PRO A 145 10.49 5.93 -13.72
CA PRO A 145 11.64 5.83 -14.61
C PRO A 145 12.94 6.13 -13.84
N GLU A 146 13.97 5.31 -14.05
CA GLU A 146 15.28 5.42 -13.37
C GLU A 146 16.05 6.70 -13.75
N GLN A 147 15.54 7.51 -14.68
CA GLN A 147 16.20 8.64 -15.33
C GLN A 147 16.52 9.83 -14.41
N PHE A 148 16.34 9.70 -13.08
CA PHE A 148 16.86 10.65 -12.11
C PHE A 148 18.36 10.43 -11.79
N ILE A 149 18.98 9.35 -12.28
CA ILE A 149 20.40 9.03 -12.03
C ILE A 149 21.34 9.81 -12.98
N ASP A 150 20.86 10.36 -14.09
CA ASP A 150 21.70 11.10 -15.06
C ASP A 150 21.79 12.61 -14.79
N LEU A 151 21.05 13.15 -13.81
CA LEU A 151 21.13 14.58 -13.44
C LEU A 151 22.42 14.94 -12.68
N ASP A 152 23.15 13.95 -12.17
CA ASP A 152 24.44 14.14 -11.50
C ASP A 152 25.65 13.92 -12.43
N LEU A 153 25.47 13.48 -13.68
CA LEU A 153 26.57 13.21 -14.63
C LEU A 153 26.92 14.38 -15.56
N GLU A 154 26.09 15.43 -15.63
CA GLU A 154 26.45 16.68 -16.33
C GLU A 154 27.16 17.70 -15.43
N LEU A 155 27.38 17.39 -14.14
CA LEU A 155 28.13 18.28 -13.24
C LEU A 155 29.63 17.97 -13.15
N GLU A 156 30.10 16.89 -13.76
CA GLU A 156 31.52 16.62 -13.95
C GLU A 156 31.91 16.93 -15.40
N VAL A 157 32.45 18.13 -15.64
CA VAL A 157 33.60 18.47 -16.51
C VAL A 157 33.54 19.98 -16.78
N VAL A 158 34.08 20.77 -15.83
CA VAL A 158 34.77 22.00 -16.21
C VAL A 158 36.25 21.70 -15.93
N PRO A 159 37.09 21.46 -16.95
CA PRO A 159 38.52 21.38 -16.70
C PRO A 159 38.97 22.78 -16.24
N GLU A 160 39.50 22.86 -15.01
CA GLU A 160 40.26 24.02 -14.55
C GLU A 160 41.37 24.27 -15.58
N ALA A 161 41.25 25.39 -16.29
CA ALA A 161 42.32 25.87 -17.14
C ALA A 161 43.48 26.31 -16.23
N ASP A 162 44.60 25.60 -16.30
CA ASP A 162 45.89 26.08 -15.82
C ASP A 162 46.16 27.45 -16.46
N ASP A 163 46.15 28.50 -15.64
CA ASP A 163 46.63 29.83 -16.02
C ASP A 163 48.15 29.87 -15.78
N PRO A 164 48.99 30.02 -16.83
CA PRO A 164 50.43 30.14 -16.63
C PRO A 164 50.75 31.54 -16.10
N LEU A 165 51.35 31.57 -14.91
CA LEU A 165 51.98 32.76 -14.33
C LEU A 165 53.12 33.25 -15.25
N GLU A 166 52.92 34.39 -15.91
CA GLU A 166 53.99 35.31 -16.36
C GLU A 166 53.73 36.73 -15.84
#